data_AF-A0A173YC36-F1
#
_entry.id   AF-A0A173YC36-F1
#
_cell.length_a   1.000
_cell.length_b   1.000
_cell.length_c   1.000
_cell.angle_alpha   90.00
_cell.angle_beta   90.00
_cell.angle_gamma   90.00
#
_symmetry.space_group_name_H-M   'P 1'
#
loop_
_entity.id
_entity.type
_entity.pdbx_description
1 polymer ?
#
loop_
_entity_poly.entity_id
_entity_poly.type
_entity_poly.pdbx_seq_one_letter_code
_entity_poly.pdbx_strand_id
1 'polypeptide(L)'
;MTADAMMKEYKNMKKELTVTEFQLRQFQGVSEQDMIDSMLYSHQEGERVQTSTLSDKTANIAIKYKAAMERENDEWYGFLFQRYMFLKEELDFFEHAVNGLDERHRSIITDLLDEDMTWDIMMERYHVSHTMIGKYRKAALKELDKQYEMRDRQVEAFVLG
;
A
#
# COMPACT_ATOMS: atom_id res chain seq x y z
N MET A 1 8.83 -10.13 -4.02
CA MET A 1 7.53 -10.81 -3.81
C MET A 1 7.37 -11.87 -4.90
N THR A 2 6.76 -13.03 -4.65
CA THR A 2 6.54 -14.06 -5.69
C THR A 2 5.23 -13.81 -6.45
N ALA A 3 5.13 -14.29 -7.69
CA ALA A 3 3.92 -14.12 -8.48
C ALA A 3 2.69 -14.79 -7.85
N ASP A 4 2.87 -15.95 -7.20
CA ASP A 4 1.77 -16.65 -6.51
C ASP A 4 1.26 -15.88 -5.29
N ALA A 5 2.16 -15.21 -4.54
CA ALA A 5 1.76 -14.33 -3.44
C ALA A 5 1.01 -13.10 -3.98
N MET A 6 1.50 -12.51 -5.07
CA MET A 6 0.84 -11.38 -5.72
C MET A 6 -0.57 -11.72 -6.19
N MET A 7 -0.77 -12.89 -6.83
CA MET A 7 -2.10 -13.32 -7.26
C MET A 7 -3.11 -13.43 -6.11
N LYS A 8 -2.67 -13.91 -4.95
CA LYS A 8 -3.53 -14.07 -3.77
C LYS A 8 -3.92 -12.73 -3.17
N GLU A 9 -2.98 -11.79 -3.10
CA GLU A 9 -3.19 -10.49 -2.48
C GLU A 9 -3.68 -9.41 -3.46
N TYR A 10 -3.70 -9.68 -4.77
CA TYR A 10 -4.01 -8.69 -5.81
C TYR A 10 -5.25 -7.85 -5.53
N LYS A 11 -6.33 -8.49 -5.09
CA LYS A 11 -7.59 -7.78 -4.77
C LYS A 11 -7.50 -6.96 -3.50
N ASN A 12 -6.86 -7.49 -2.47
CA ASN A 12 -6.64 -6.76 -1.23
C ASN A 12 -5.79 -5.53 -1.51
N MET A 13 -4.73 -5.67 -2.30
CA MET A 13 -3.87 -4.56 -2.72
C MET A 13 -4.62 -3.52 -3.55
N LYS A 14 -5.51 -3.91 -4.48
CA LYS A 14 -6.38 -2.95 -5.21
C LYS A 14 -7.34 -2.20 -4.29
N LYS A 15 -7.96 -2.90 -3.34
CA LYS A 15 -8.85 -2.29 -2.35
C LYS A 15 -8.06 -1.32 -1.46
N GLU A 16 -6.89 -1.75 -0.99
CA GLU A 16 -6.00 -0.95 -0.18
C GLU A 16 -5.53 0.30 -0.94
N LEU A 17 -5.09 0.16 -2.19
CA LEU A 17 -4.71 1.29 -3.05
C LEU A 17 -5.82 2.33 -3.13
N THR A 18 -7.07 1.88 -3.35
CA THR A 18 -8.24 2.76 -3.42
C THR A 18 -8.48 3.51 -2.11
N VAL A 19 -8.34 2.83 -0.97
CA VAL A 19 -8.49 3.45 0.36
C VAL A 19 -7.36 4.44 0.61
N THR A 20 -6.11 4.07 0.34
CA THR A 20 -4.95 4.96 0.52
C THR A 20 -5.03 6.18 -0.39
N GLU A 21 -5.46 6.04 -1.65
CA GLU A 21 -5.74 7.17 -2.55
C GLU A 21 -6.79 8.11 -1.98
N PHE A 22 -7.88 7.56 -1.43
CA PHE A 22 -8.92 8.37 -0.80
C PHE A 22 -8.37 9.13 0.41
N GLN A 23 -7.61 8.45 1.29
CA GLN A 23 -6.99 9.06 2.47
C GLN A 23 -6.04 10.19 2.08
N LEU A 24 -5.19 9.99 1.06
CA LEU A 24 -4.29 11.03 0.56
C LEU A 24 -5.05 12.23 -0.03
N ARG A 25 -6.13 11.99 -0.78
CA ARG A 25 -6.96 13.08 -1.36
C ARG A 25 -7.69 13.90 -0.30
N GLN A 26 -8.10 13.27 0.79
CA GLN A 26 -8.83 13.91 1.89
C GLN A 26 -7.91 14.35 3.03
N PHE A 27 -6.59 14.28 2.85
CA PHE A 27 -5.65 14.59 3.93
C PHE A 27 -5.70 16.07 4.28
N GLN A 28 -6.15 16.39 5.50
CA GLN A 28 -6.19 17.75 6.05
C GLN A 28 -5.23 17.94 7.23
N GLY A 29 -4.56 16.87 7.67
CA GLY A 29 -3.80 16.84 8.91
C GLY A 29 -4.67 17.02 10.16
N VAL A 30 -4.03 17.09 11.32
CA VAL A 30 -4.72 17.41 12.58
C VAL A 30 -5.11 18.89 12.62
N SER A 31 -6.36 19.18 12.99
CA SER A 31 -6.89 20.55 13.00
C SER A 31 -6.40 21.39 14.19
N GLU A 32 -6.55 22.71 14.11
CA GLU A 32 -6.27 23.61 15.23
C GLU A 32 -7.14 23.31 16.46
N GLN A 33 -8.38 22.83 16.25
CA GLN A 33 -9.26 22.46 17.35
C GLN A 33 -8.79 21.18 18.04
N ASP A 34 -8.38 20.17 17.26
CA ASP A 34 -7.79 18.93 17.79
C ASP A 34 -6.49 19.23 18.55
N MET A 35 -5.71 20.23 18.09
CA MET A 35 -4.53 20.73 18.81
C MET A 35 -4.91 21.35 20.17
N ILE A 36 -5.96 22.18 20.20
CA ILE A 36 -6.46 22.80 21.45
C ILE A 36 -6.96 21.72 22.41
N ASP A 37 -7.72 20.74 21.93
CA ASP A 37 -8.24 19.65 22.74
C ASP A 37 -7.10 18.76 23.28
N SER A 38 -6.10 18.44 22.45
CA SER A 38 -4.89 17.72 22.87
C SER A 38 -4.12 18.48 23.97
N MET A 39 -3.95 19.80 23.82
CA MET A 39 -3.35 20.63 24.87
C MET A 39 -4.18 20.63 26.17
N LEU A 40 -5.51 20.68 26.07
CA LEU A 40 -6.43 20.72 27.21
C LEU A 40 -6.43 19.41 28.01
N TYR A 41 -6.37 18.26 27.32
CA TYR A 41 -6.42 16.94 27.94
C TYR A 41 -5.04 16.32 28.20
N SER A 42 -3.95 16.97 27.80
CA SER A 42 -2.59 16.54 28.14
C SER A 42 -2.31 16.71 29.64
N HIS A 43 -2.12 15.59 30.34
CA HIS A 43 -1.69 15.62 31.74
C HIS A 43 -0.20 15.99 31.79
N GLN A 44 0.13 17.20 32.25
CA GLN A 44 1.50 17.53 32.62
C GLN A 44 1.86 16.77 33.91
N GLU A 45 2.51 15.62 33.79
CA GLU A 45 3.17 14.98 34.92
C GLU A 45 4.36 15.84 35.37
N GLY A 46 4.10 16.69 36.38
CA GLY A 46 5.07 17.13 37.36
C GLY A 46 5.97 18.32 37.00
N GLU A 47 5.57 19.54 37.39
CA GLU A 47 6.49 20.52 37.97
C GLU A 47 5.71 21.55 38.81
N ARG A 48 6.09 21.77 40.08
CA ARG A 48 5.49 22.80 40.95
C ARG A 48 5.90 24.19 40.44
N VAL A 49 4.94 24.98 39.99
CA VAL A 49 5.18 26.23 39.26
C VAL A 49 5.37 27.43 40.20
N GLN A 50 6.57 28.03 40.19
CA GLN A 50 6.79 29.41 40.65
C GLN A 50 6.22 30.39 39.61
N THR A 51 5.34 31.29 40.07
CA THR A 51 4.63 32.26 39.24
C THR A 51 5.47 33.51 39.01
N SER A 52 6.27 33.51 37.95
CA SER A 52 6.70 34.75 37.29
C SER A 52 6.68 34.54 35.76
N THR A 53 6.13 35.55 35.06
CA THR A 53 5.87 35.63 33.60
C THR A 53 4.95 34.54 33.02
N LEU A 54 3.64 34.72 33.22
CA LEU A 54 2.57 33.77 32.82
C LEU A 54 2.32 33.68 31.29
N SER A 55 2.66 34.71 30.50
CA SER A 55 2.29 34.79 29.08
C SER A 55 3.22 33.99 28.16
N ASP A 56 4.53 34.04 28.41
CA ASP A 56 5.52 33.44 27.50
C ASP A 56 5.52 31.92 27.55
N LYS A 57 5.19 31.33 28.71
CA LYS A 57 5.22 29.87 28.90
C LYS A 57 4.10 29.16 28.14
N THR A 58 2.88 29.68 28.20
CA THR A 58 1.73 29.13 27.45
C THR A 58 1.94 29.24 25.95
N ALA A 59 2.45 30.38 25.48
CA ALA A 59 2.80 30.56 24.07
C ALA A 59 3.89 29.57 23.62
N ASN A 60 4.93 29.36 24.42
CA ASN A 60 5.99 28.40 24.10
C ASN A 60 5.50 26.94 24.07
N ILE A 61 4.57 26.57 24.97
CA ILE A 61 3.97 25.24 24.98
C ILE A 61 3.11 25.03 23.73
N ALA A 62 2.28 26.02 23.36
CA ALA A 62 1.47 25.96 22.15
C ALA A 62 2.32 25.83 20.87
N ILE A 63 3.44 26.58 20.78
CA ILE A 63 4.39 26.47 19.67
C ILE A 63 5.01 25.07 19.58
N LYS A 64 5.41 24.49 20.72
CA LYS A 64 5.98 23.13 20.76
C LYS A 64 4.97 22.06 20.35
N TYR A 65 3.73 22.17 20.81
CA TYR A 65 2.65 21.24 20.42
C TYR A 65 2.33 21.35 18.94
N LYS A 66 2.19 22.58 18.42
CA LYS A 66 1.99 22.81 16.99
C LYS A 66 3.09 22.17 16.14
N ALA A 67 4.36 22.42 16.47
CA ALA A 67 5.49 21.83 15.75
C ALA A 67 5.54 20.29 15.89
N ALA A 68 5.08 19.73 17.00
CA ALA A 68 4.98 18.28 17.17
C ALA A 68 3.90 17.65 16.30
N MET A 69 2.75 18.30 16.19
CA MET A 69 1.62 17.84 15.39
C MET A 69 1.86 18.03 13.88
N GLU A 70 2.51 19.12 13.48
CA GLU A 70 2.95 19.31 12.08
C GLU A 70 3.89 18.18 11.65
N ARG A 71 4.85 17.81 12.50
CA ARG A 71 5.73 16.67 12.24
C ARG A 71 4.97 15.35 12.14
N GLU A 72 4.00 15.11 13.02
CA GLU A 72 3.16 13.91 12.98
C GLU A 72 2.32 13.85 11.71
N ASN A 73 1.78 14.99 11.26
CA ASN A 73 1.08 15.11 9.98
C ASN A 73 2.01 14.78 8.81
N ASP A 74 3.23 15.33 8.80
CA ASP A 74 4.23 15.06 7.75
C ASP A 74 4.63 13.59 7.72
N GLU A 75 4.84 12.98 8.89
CA GLU A 75 5.14 11.55 9.04
C GLU A 75 3.99 10.68 8.54
N TRP A 76 2.74 11.01 8.92
CA TRP A 76 1.56 10.26 8.48
C TRP A 76 1.34 10.38 6.97
N TYR A 77 1.46 11.59 6.42
CA TYR A 77 1.39 11.81 4.98
C TYR A 77 2.50 11.03 4.25
N GLY A 78 3.73 11.10 4.75
CA GLY A 78 4.87 10.36 4.21
C GLY A 78 4.62 8.85 4.20
N PHE A 79 4.07 8.31 5.28
CA PHE A 79 3.68 6.90 5.38
C PHE A 79 2.61 6.53 4.33
N LEU A 80 1.52 7.31 4.23
CA LEU A 80 0.45 7.07 3.25
C LEU A 80 0.99 7.14 1.82
N PHE A 81 1.84 8.11 1.53
CA PHE A 81 2.43 8.31 0.22
C PHE A 81 3.37 7.17 -0.17
N GLN A 82 4.25 6.75 0.74
CA GLN A 82 5.13 5.58 0.51
C GLN A 82 4.31 4.30 0.29
N ARG A 83 3.23 4.12 1.08
CA ARG A 83 2.36 2.96 0.92
C ARG A 83 1.64 2.97 -0.43
N TYR A 84 1.13 4.14 -0.84
CA TYR A 84 0.53 4.34 -2.16
C TYR A 84 1.51 3.99 -3.28
N MET A 85 2.72 4.54 -3.24
CA MET A 85 3.75 4.30 -4.25
C MET A 85 4.06 2.81 -4.38
N PHE A 86 4.29 2.13 -3.25
CA PHE A 86 4.52 0.68 -3.23
C PHE A 86 3.37 -0.10 -3.86
N LEU A 87 2.13 0.15 -3.44
CA LEU A 87 0.96 -0.56 -3.96
C LEU A 87 0.80 -0.32 -5.46
N LYS A 88 0.96 0.93 -5.90
CA LYS A 88 0.80 1.34 -7.29
C LYS A 88 1.85 0.70 -8.19
N GLU A 89 3.14 0.81 -7.82
CA GLU A 89 4.24 0.21 -8.57
C GLU A 89 4.09 -1.31 -8.69
N GLU A 90 3.73 -1.97 -7.59
CA GLU A 90 3.63 -3.42 -7.56
C GLU A 90 2.41 -3.94 -8.33
N LEU A 91 1.27 -3.27 -8.25
CA LEU A 91 0.08 -3.58 -9.07
C LEU A 91 0.34 -3.33 -10.55
N ASP A 92 0.92 -2.19 -10.91
CA ASP A 92 1.21 -1.84 -12.30
C ASP A 92 2.23 -2.81 -12.91
N PHE A 93 3.26 -3.18 -12.14
CA PHE A 93 4.23 -4.17 -12.58
C PHE A 93 3.57 -5.54 -12.82
N PHE A 94 2.76 -6.01 -11.87
CA PHE A 94 2.07 -7.29 -12.01
C PHE A 94 1.14 -7.30 -13.24
N GLU A 95 0.33 -6.25 -13.43
CA GLU A 95 -0.57 -6.13 -14.58
C GLU A 95 0.19 -6.07 -15.90
N HIS A 96 1.32 -5.34 -15.93
CA HIS A 96 2.21 -5.33 -17.09
C HIS A 96 2.78 -6.72 -17.39
N ALA A 97 3.27 -7.42 -16.37
CA ALA A 97 3.84 -8.76 -16.52
C ALA A 97 2.80 -9.77 -17.02
N VAL A 98 1.57 -9.73 -16.49
CA VAL A 98 0.44 -10.56 -16.94
C VAL A 98 0.08 -10.26 -18.40
N ASN A 99 0.07 -8.98 -18.79
CA ASN A 99 -0.21 -8.58 -20.17
C ASN A 99 0.86 -9.08 -21.15
N GLY A 100 2.11 -9.20 -20.69
CA GLY A 100 3.23 -9.73 -21.46
C GLY A 100 3.25 -11.26 -21.63
N LEU A 101 2.40 -12.01 -20.93
CA LEU A 101 2.27 -13.46 -21.12
C LEU A 101 1.69 -13.79 -22.50
N ASP A 102 1.92 -15.02 -22.97
CA ASP A 102 1.20 -15.52 -24.15
C ASP A 102 -0.32 -15.50 -23.91
N GLU A 103 -1.07 -15.44 -25.00
CA GLU A 103 -2.52 -15.23 -24.97
C GLU A 103 -3.25 -16.21 -24.05
N ARG A 104 -2.87 -17.50 -24.07
CA ARG A 104 -3.53 -18.52 -23.25
C ARG A 104 -3.22 -18.32 -21.78
N HIS A 105 -1.95 -18.12 -21.41
CA HIS A 105 -1.57 -17.89 -20.03
C HIS A 105 -2.16 -16.58 -19.49
N ARG A 106 -2.13 -15.51 -20.29
CA ARG A 106 -2.75 -14.23 -19.93
C ARG A 106 -4.22 -14.40 -19.61
N SER A 107 -5.01 -14.97 -20.52
CA SER A 107 -6.45 -15.14 -20.32
C SER A 107 -6.76 -15.97 -19.07
N ILE A 108 -6.02 -17.06 -18.85
CA ILE A 108 -6.21 -17.92 -17.67
C ILE A 108 -5.88 -17.18 -16.38
N ILE A 109 -4.78 -16.42 -16.34
CA ILE A 109 -4.43 -15.64 -15.16
C ILE A 109 -5.45 -14.53 -14.91
N THR A 110 -5.86 -13.78 -15.93
CA THR A 110 -6.87 -12.73 -15.80
C THR A 110 -8.19 -13.28 -15.26
N ASP A 111 -8.65 -14.42 -15.77
CA ASP A 111 -9.87 -15.06 -15.29
C ASP A 111 -9.73 -15.56 -13.85
N LEU A 112 -8.58 -16.11 -13.47
CA LEU A 112 -8.32 -16.55 -12.09
C LEU A 112 -8.20 -15.38 -11.10
N LEU A 113 -8.03 -14.14 -11.58
CA LEU A 113 -8.07 -12.94 -10.75
C LEU A 113 -9.51 -12.44 -10.55
N ASP A 114 -10.51 -12.99 -11.24
CA ASP A 114 -11.92 -12.65 -11.03
C ASP A 114 -12.49 -13.41 -9.81
N GLU A 115 -13.38 -12.77 -9.04
CA GLU A 115 -13.97 -13.30 -7.80
C GLU A 115 -15.13 -14.26 -8.10
N ASP A 116 -15.80 -14.02 -9.22
CA ASP A 116 -16.94 -14.82 -9.67
C ASP A 116 -16.50 -16.01 -10.55
N MET A 117 -15.20 -16.14 -10.81
CA MET A 117 -14.67 -17.21 -11.63
C MET A 117 -14.64 -18.54 -10.89
N THR A 118 -15.50 -19.46 -11.32
CA THR A 118 -15.51 -20.83 -10.81
C THR A 118 -14.72 -21.77 -11.72
N TRP A 119 -14.32 -22.91 -11.16
CA TRP A 119 -13.65 -23.96 -11.93
C TRP A 119 -14.50 -24.48 -13.09
N ASP A 120 -15.81 -24.57 -12.92
CA ASP A 120 -16.71 -25.04 -13.98
C ASP A 120 -16.76 -24.06 -15.15
N ILE A 121 -16.84 -22.75 -14.87
CA ILE A 121 -16.78 -21.69 -15.90
C ILE A 121 -15.44 -21.75 -16.65
N MET A 122 -14.34 -21.94 -15.93
CA MET A 122 -13.01 -22.09 -16.56
C MET A 122 -12.94 -23.33 -17.45
N MET A 123 -13.41 -24.48 -16.97
CA MET A 123 -13.36 -25.72 -17.75
C MET A 123 -14.21 -25.63 -19.02
N GLU A 124 -15.39 -25.02 -18.92
CA GLU A 124 -16.27 -24.77 -20.04
C GLU A 124 -15.64 -23.81 -21.05
N ARG A 125 -15.14 -22.66 -20.58
CA ARG A 125 -14.53 -21.60 -21.42
C ARG A 125 -13.30 -22.09 -22.19
N TYR A 126 -12.42 -22.83 -21.52
CA TYR A 126 -11.15 -23.27 -22.10
C TYR A 126 -11.21 -24.68 -22.71
N HIS A 127 -12.37 -25.37 -22.59
CA HIS A 127 -12.57 -26.75 -23.04
C HIS A 127 -11.50 -27.73 -22.54
N VAL A 128 -11.12 -27.60 -21.27
CA VAL A 128 -10.09 -28.43 -20.64
C VAL A 128 -10.49 -28.86 -19.24
N SER A 129 -9.84 -29.89 -18.73
CA SER A 129 -10.06 -30.35 -17.36
C SER A 129 -9.47 -29.37 -16.33
N HIS A 130 -10.01 -29.43 -15.11
CA HIS A 130 -9.49 -28.73 -13.94
C HIS A 130 -7.97 -28.88 -13.79
N THR A 131 -7.46 -30.11 -13.93
CA THR A 131 -6.03 -30.41 -13.84
C THR A 131 -5.21 -29.68 -14.91
N MET A 132 -5.76 -29.50 -16.11
CA MET A 132 -5.07 -28.78 -17.18
C MET A 132 -5.03 -27.28 -16.91
N ILE A 133 -6.10 -26.69 -16.35
CA ILE A 133 -6.10 -25.29 -15.91
C ILE A 133 -5.02 -25.08 -14.84
N GLY A 134 -4.90 -26.01 -13.89
CA GLY A 134 -3.83 -25.97 -12.88
C GLY A 134 -2.42 -26.03 -13.51
N LYS A 135 -2.23 -26.80 -14.58
CA LYS A 135 -0.96 -26.84 -15.33
C LYS A 135 -0.68 -25.50 -16.01
N TYR A 136 -1.66 -24.91 -16.67
CA TYR A 136 -1.51 -23.60 -17.30
C TYR A 136 -1.22 -22.50 -16.28
N ARG A 137 -1.95 -22.47 -15.16
CA ARG A 137 -1.67 -21.54 -14.04
C ARG A 137 -0.24 -21.67 -13.55
N LYS A 138 0.25 -22.90 -13.34
CA LYS A 138 1.62 -23.16 -12.87
C LYS A 138 2.67 -22.72 -13.89
N ALA A 139 2.41 -22.93 -15.19
CA ALA A 139 3.31 -22.48 -16.25
C ALA A 139 3.38 -20.95 -16.33
N ALA A 140 2.22 -20.29 -16.30
CA ALA A 140 2.12 -18.84 -16.27
C ALA A 140 2.82 -18.22 -15.06
N LEU A 141 2.60 -18.76 -13.85
CA LEU A 141 3.29 -18.32 -12.63
C LEU A 141 4.81 -18.41 -12.74
N LYS A 142 5.33 -19.49 -13.34
CA LYS A 142 6.77 -19.64 -13.56
C LYS A 142 7.34 -18.59 -14.50
N GLU A 143 6.55 -18.12 -15.47
CA GLU A 143 6.96 -17.04 -16.37
C GLU A 143 6.91 -15.69 -15.68
N LEU A 144 5.87 -15.43 -14.89
CA LEU A 144 5.78 -14.23 -14.05
C LEU A 144 6.93 -14.16 -13.04
N ASP A 145 7.27 -15.27 -12.36
CA ASP A 145 8.39 -15.32 -11.41
C ASP A 145 9.72 -14.92 -12.08
N LYS A 146 9.93 -15.28 -13.36
CA LYS A 146 11.12 -14.83 -14.11
C LYS A 146 11.13 -13.31 -14.33
N GLN A 147 9.97 -12.69 -14.56
CA GLN A 147 9.89 -11.24 -14.68
C GLN A 147 10.19 -10.55 -13.35
N TYR A 148 9.69 -11.10 -12.25
CA TYR A 148 10.02 -10.65 -10.89
C TYR A 148 11.52 -10.76 -10.60
N GLU A 149 12.14 -11.92 -10.87
CA GLU A 149 13.58 -12.10 -10.72
C GLU A 149 14.39 -11.11 -11.58
N MET A 150 13.92 -10.79 -12.79
CA MET A 150 14.58 -9.84 -13.66
C MET A 150 14.52 -8.42 -13.09
N ARG A 151 13.36 -8.00 -12.59
CA ARG A 151 13.20 -6.70 -11.90
C ARG A 151 14.13 -6.62 -10.68
N ASP A 152 14.15 -7.66 -9.85
CA ASP A 152 14.96 -7.69 -8.63
C ASP A 152 16.45 -7.58 -8.96
N ARG A 153 16.94 -8.28 -10.00
CA ARG A 153 18.33 -8.14 -10.49
C ARG A 153 18.66 -6.74 -11.00
N GLN A 154 17.71 -6.07 -11.67
CA GLN A 154 17.90 -4.69 -12.15
C GLN A 154 18.04 -3.72 -10.98
N VAL A 155 17.21 -3.88 -9.95
CA VAL A 155 17.29 -3.08 -8.72
C VAL A 155 18.60 -3.36 -7.98
N GLU A 156 18.98 -4.63 -7.81
CA GLU A 156 20.26 -5.02 -7.20
C GLU A 156 21.45 -4.40 -7.93
N ALA A 157 21.46 -4.46 -9.27
CA ALA A 157 22.53 -3.87 -10.07
C ALA A 157 22.61 -2.34 -9.91
N PHE A 158 21.48 -1.65 -9.73
CA PHE A 158 21.45 -0.21 -9.48
C PHE A 158 21.93 0.16 -8.06
N VAL A 159 21.61 -0.67 -7.06
CA VAL A 159 21.96 -0.39 -5.66
C VAL A 159 23.42 -0.76 -5.34
N LEU A 160 23.94 -1.80 -5.98
CA LEU A 160 25.29 -2.34 -5.72
C LEU A 160 26.34 -1.92 -6.77
N GLY A 161 25.92 -1.37 -7.91
CA GLY A 161 26.79 -0.86 -8.97
C GLY A 161 27.11 0.62 -8.81
#